data_AF-A0A3A4L2M8-F1
#
_entry.id   AF-A0A3A4L2M8-F1
#
_cell.length_a   1.000
_cell.length_b   1.000
_cell.length_c   1.000
_cell.angle_alpha   90.00
_cell.angle_beta   90.00
_cell.angle_gamma   90.00
#
_symmetry.space_group_name_H-M   'P 1'
#
loop_
_entity.id
_entity.type
_entity.pdbx_description
1 polymer ?
#
loop_
_entity_poly.entity_id
_entity_poly.type
_entity_poly.pdbx_seq_one_letter_code
_entity_poly.pdbx_strand_id
1 'polypeptide(L)'
;MTTSRSAATSSSGDTASGDAPTKRSDATRQALLRAARDEFAEYGLAGARVDRIAEAAGVNKERIYGLFGSKDKLFDVIIVETLQEFMAIVNPLAETDPGRYVAKLFDYHNSNPQLMRLMLWEALHRGDDAHDVDGWRAHHYEAKFERASSQFGVSKEDGGRVLLALCGLSNWNLAVPQTVRMLLGPEAATDKTATRDFMAKFARAAMTSSDLVVRQDIPSDEPAGEPAPVKELTDPVDRAAERLRTAQLAVDAAREQLADALRAANAEGAGANQLARQVSGTLSRPVVLKLLAD
;
A
#
# COMPACT_ATOMS: atom_id res chain seq x y z
N MET A 1 -21.83 -0.13 78.68
CA MET A 1 -21.34 -1.47 78.34
C MET A 1 -21.99 -1.86 77.02
N THR A 2 -21.45 -1.43 75.87
CA THR A 2 -20.36 -2.03 75.09
C THR A 2 -20.88 -3.12 74.14
N THR A 3 -20.82 -2.80 72.82
CA THR A 3 -20.76 -3.66 71.61
C THR A 3 -21.99 -4.52 71.27
N SER A 4 -22.43 -4.67 70.01
CA SER A 4 -21.65 -4.80 68.77
C SER A 4 -22.46 -4.45 67.50
N ARG A 5 -21.73 -3.88 66.51
CA ARG A 5 -22.10 -3.48 65.14
C ARG A 5 -22.36 -4.70 64.23
N SER A 6 -23.38 -4.66 63.37
CA SER A 6 -23.34 -4.33 61.93
C SER A 6 -22.35 -5.14 61.08
N ALA A 7 -22.87 -6.10 60.30
CA ALA A 7 -22.31 -6.51 59.00
C ALA A 7 -23.34 -7.37 58.21
N ALA A 8 -24.09 -6.73 57.32
CA ALA A 8 -24.76 -7.41 56.21
C ALA A 8 -24.26 -6.75 54.93
N THR A 9 -23.21 -7.33 54.35
CA THR A 9 -22.66 -6.92 53.05
C THR A 9 -23.24 -7.83 51.97
N SER A 10 -24.08 -7.24 51.14
CA SER A 10 -24.44 -7.68 49.80
C SER A 10 -23.19 -7.74 48.90
N SER A 11 -22.91 -8.88 48.28
CA SER A 11 -21.95 -8.98 47.15
C SER A 11 -22.65 -9.53 45.91
N SER A 12 -23.37 -8.67 45.23
CA SER A 12 -23.72 -8.81 43.82
C SER A 12 -23.21 -7.56 43.10
N GLY A 13 -21.92 -7.58 42.78
CA GLY A 13 -21.18 -6.51 42.11
C GLY A 13 -20.66 -7.02 40.78
N ASP A 14 -21.57 -6.99 39.81
CA ASP A 14 -21.41 -6.82 38.37
C ASP A 14 -19.97 -6.71 37.82
N THR A 15 -19.58 -7.70 37.03
CA THR A 15 -18.41 -7.69 36.15
C THR A 15 -18.66 -6.72 34.99
N ALA A 16 -18.23 -5.47 35.13
CA ALA A 16 -18.24 -4.51 34.02
C ALA A 16 -16.94 -4.61 33.19
N SER A 17 -17.10 -5.15 31.99
CA SER A 17 -16.11 -5.44 30.96
C SER A 17 -15.28 -4.22 30.47
N GLY A 18 -13.95 -4.41 30.40
CA GLY A 18 -12.98 -3.44 29.87
C GLY A 18 -12.70 -3.51 28.35
N ASP A 19 -13.65 -3.99 27.53
CA ASP A 19 -13.43 -4.30 26.10
C ASP A 19 -14.13 -3.33 25.11
N ALA A 20 -14.80 -2.28 25.61
CA ALA A 20 -15.68 -1.40 24.82
C ALA A 20 -15.06 -0.13 24.18
N PRO A 21 -13.97 0.50 24.67
CA PRO A 21 -13.48 1.77 24.09
C PRO A 21 -12.69 1.62 22.77
N THR A 22 -11.89 0.56 22.64
CA THR A 22 -10.96 0.33 21.51
C THR A 22 -11.68 -0.16 20.25
N LYS A 23 -12.68 -1.04 20.40
CA LYS A 23 -13.47 -1.54 19.24
C LYS A 23 -14.26 -0.42 18.55
N ARG A 24 -14.79 0.54 19.31
CA ARG A 24 -15.48 1.72 18.77
C ARG A 24 -14.53 2.66 18.02
N SER A 25 -13.32 2.88 18.53
CA SER A 25 -12.36 3.76 17.85
C SER A 25 -11.94 3.20 16.49
N ASP A 26 -11.75 1.88 16.40
CA ASP A 26 -11.32 1.21 15.17
C ASP A 26 -12.43 1.19 14.12
N ALA A 27 -13.68 0.89 14.52
CA ALA A 27 -14.84 0.96 13.63
C ALA A 27 -15.05 2.38 13.06
N THR A 28 -14.86 3.40 13.89
CA THR A 28 -14.98 4.80 13.46
C THR A 28 -13.85 5.20 12.52
N ARG A 29 -12.62 4.71 12.76
CA ARG A 29 -11.48 4.94 11.86
C ARG A 29 -11.73 4.31 10.49
N GLN A 30 -12.20 3.06 10.46
CA GLN A 30 -12.54 2.37 9.21
C GLN A 30 -13.67 3.07 8.45
N ALA A 31 -14.71 3.55 9.14
CA ALA A 31 -15.79 4.32 8.51
C ALA A 31 -15.25 5.60 7.85
N LEU A 32 -14.36 6.32 8.53
CA LEU A 32 -13.69 7.50 7.99
C LEU A 32 -12.85 7.19 6.76
N LEU A 33 -12.06 6.12 6.80
CA LEU A 33 -11.19 5.74 5.68
C LEU A 33 -12.01 5.29 4.46
N ARG A 34 -13.10 4.54 4.67
CA ARG A 34 -14.04 4.19 3.59
C ARG A 34 -14.68 5.44 2.97
N ALA A 35 -15.24 6.33 3.79
CA ALA A 35 -15.85 7.57 3.31
C ALA A 35 -14.86 8.45 2.54
N ALA A 36 -13.62 8.55 3.02
CA ALA A 36 -12.57 9.30 2.35
C ALA A 36 -12.17 8.65 1.02
N ARG A 37 -12.01 7.32 0.98
CA ARG A 37 -11.72 6.57 -0.25
C ARG A 37 -12.78 6.81 -1.32
N ASP A 38 -14.06 6.73 -0.96
CA ASP A 38 -15.16 6.93 -1.91
C ASP A 38 -15.21 8.38 -2.40
N GLU A 39 -15.07 9.36 -1.50
CA GLU A 39 -15.04 10.79 -1.86
C GLU A 39 -13.88 11.11 -2.81
N PHE A 40 -12.66 10.64 -2.51
CA PHE A 40 -11.51 10.93 -3.35
C PHE A 40 -11.53 10.17 -4.67
N ALA A 41 -12.02 8.92 -4.67
CA ALA A 41 -12.19 8.18 -5.92
C ALA A 41 -13.20 8.91 -6.83
N GLU A 42 -14.27 9.48 -6.27
CA GLU A 42 -15.30 10.13 -7.05
C GLU A 42 -14.91 11.52 -7.54
N TYR A 43 -14.39 12.36 -6.65
CA TYR A 43 -14.20 13.79 -6.92
C TYR A 43 -12.74 14.22 -7.09
N GLY A 44 -11.79 13.30 -6.90
CA GLY A 44 -10.35 13.59 -6.91
C GLY A 44 -9.92 14.49 -5.75
N LEU A 45 -8.61 14.74 -5.64
CA LEU A 45 -8.06 15.54 -4.54
C LEU A 45 -8.60 16.98 -4.54
N ALA A 46 -8.69 17.63 -5.70
CA ALA A 46 -9.19 18.99 -5.82
C ALA A 46 -10.69 19.09 -5.47
N GLY A 47 -11.52 18.19 -6.02
CA GLY A 47 -12.98 18.22 -5.86
C GLY A 47 -13.49 17.62 -4.55
N ALA A 48 -12.70 16.80 -3.87
CA ALA A 48 -13.08 16.20 -2.60
C ALA A 48 -13.28 17.23 -1.48
N ARG A 49 -14.35 17.04 -0.70
CA ARG A 49 -14.76 17.89 0.41
C ARG A 49 -14.67 17.12 1.73
N VAL A 50 -13.84 17.63 2.65
CA VAL A 50 -13.71 17.07 4.01
C VAL A 50 -15.05 17.07 4.76
N ASP A 51 -15.94 18.02 4.47
CA ASP A 51 -17.28 18.07 5.06
C ASP A 51 -18.12 16.83 4.68
N ARG A 52 -18.10 16.42 3.40
CA ARG A 52 -18.83 15.22 2.93
C ARG A 52 -18.25 13.94 3.53
N ILE A 53 -16.92 13.88 3.66
CA ILE A 53 -16.23 12.78 4.33
C ILE A 53 -16.68 12.68 5.79
N ALA A 54 -16.71 13.81 6.50
CA ALA A 54 -17.11 13.88 7.91
C ALA A 54 -18.56 13.41 8.11
N GLU A 55 -19.48 13.92 7.28
CA GLU A 55 -20.89 13.54 7.29
C GLU A 55 -21.09 12.05 7.01
N ALA A 56 -20.49 11.52 5.94
CA ALA A 56 -20.59 10.11 5.56
C ALA A 56 -19.97 9.17 6.61
N ALA A 57 -18.91 9.60 7.28
CA ALA A 57 -18.24 8.82 8.33
C ALA A 57 -18.88 8.96 9.72
N GLY A 58 -19.84 9.88 9.90
CA GLY A 58 -20.43 10.19 11.20
C GLY A 58 -19.43 10.77 12.20
N VAL A 59 -18.45 11.56 11.73
CA VAL A 59 -17.43 12.21 12.58
C VAL A 59 -17.46 13.72 12.39
N ASN A 60 -16.94 14.48 13.35
CA ASN A 60 -16.73 15.91 13.15
C ASN A 60 -15.49 16.20 12.30
N LYS A 61 -15.52 17.30 11.56
CA LYS A 61 -14.43 17.75 10.69
C LYS A 61 -13.12 17.97 11.47
N GLU A 62 -13.18 18.51 12.69
CA GLU A 62 -11.96 18.73 13.49
C GLU A 62 -11.23 17.43 13.80
N ARG A 63 -11.94 16.31 13.97
CA ARG A 63 -11.31 15.01 14.19
C ARG A 63 -10.54 14.52 12.98
N ILE A 64 -11.01 14.81 11.76
CA ILE A 64 -10.27 14.46 10.54
C ILE A 64 -8.95 15.25 10.49
N TYR A 65 -8.99 16.57 10.71
CA TYR A 65 -7.77 17.37 10.76
C TYR A 65 -6.87 17.00 11.94
N GLY A 66 -7.43 16.64 13.09
CA GLY A 66 -6.65 16.16 14.23
C GLY A 66 -5.91 14.84 13.95
N LEU A 67 -6.49 13.96 13.12
CA LEU A 67 -5.88 12.67 12.77
C LEU A 67 -4.86 12.78 11.62
N PHE A 68 -5.15 13.60 10.60
CA PHE A 68 -4.38 13.60 9.34
C PHE A 68 -3.67 14.92 9.04
N GLY A 69 -4.03 16.00 9.73
CA GLY A 69 -3.46 17.34 9.56
C GLY A 69 -4.00 18.10 8.35
N SER A 70 -4.05 17.49 7.16
CA SER A 70 -4.54 18.13 5.93
C SER A 70 -5.31 17.16 5.02
N LYS A 71 -6.02 17.72 4.02
CA LYS A 71 -6.71 16.93 2.99
C LYS A 71 -5.72 16.13 2.15
N ASP A 72 -4.58 16.73 1.79
CA ASP A 72 -3.49 16.07 1.06
C ASP A 72 -2.91 14.88 1.81
N LYS A 73 -2.61 15.04 3.11
CA LYS A 73 -2.11 13.94 3.95
C LYS A 73 -3.14 12.83 4.10
N LEU A 74 -4.43 13.17 4.21
CA LEU A 74 -5.49 12.17 4.21
C LEU A 74 -5.53 11.42 2.87
N PHE A 75 -5.42 12.12 1.73
CA PHE A 75 -5.36 11.49 0.41
C PHE A 75 -4.17 10.54 0.27
N ASP A 76 -2.98 10.94 0.75
CA ASP A 76 -1.78 10.12 0.72
C ASP A 76 -1.97 8.81 1.52
N VAL A 77 -2.54 8.92 2.73
CA VAL A 77 -2.89 7.75 3.56
C VAL A 77 -3.89 6.84 2.83
N ILE A 78 -4.91 7.40 2.19
CA ILE A 78 -5.92 6.64 1.46
C ILE A 78 -5.32 5.88 0.28
N ILE A 79 -4.41 6.48 -0.49
CA ILE A 79 -3.74 5.78 -1.58
C ILE A 79 -2.90 4.64 -1.03
N VAL A 80 -2.06 4.90 -0.02
CA VAL A 80 -1.18 3.86 0.57
C VAL A 80 -2.00 2.70 1.12
N GLU A 81 -3.07 2.95 1.87
CA GLU A 81 -3.92 1.91 2.42
C GLU A 81 -4.63 1.09 1.32
N THR A 82 -5.13 1.77 0.28
CA THR A 82 -5.79 1.08 -0.85
C THR A 82 -4.79 0.25 -1.66
N LEU A 83 -3.55 0.73 -1.84
CA LEU A 83 -2.47 -0.06 -2.44
C LEU A 83 -2.08 -1.27 -1.59
N GLN A 84 -2.03 -1.12 -0.26
CA GLN A 84 -1.77 -2.23 0.66
C GLN A 84 -2.84 -3.33 0.55
N GLU A 85 -4.12 -2.97 0.49
CA GLU A 85 -5.22 -3.92 0.28
C GLU A 85 -5.09 -4.65 -1.06
N PHE A 86 -4.80 -3.91 -2.13
CA PHE A 86 -4.55 -4.48 -3.45
C PHE A 86 -3.38 -5.47 -3.44
N MET A 87 -2.27 -5.08 -2.82
CA MET A 87 -1.08 -5.90 -2.76
C MET A 87 -1.29 -7.16 -1.92
N ALA A 88 -2.03 -7.10 -0.81
CA ALA A 88 -2.37 -8.29 -0.03
C ALA A 88 -3.13 -9.35 -0.86
N ILE A 89 -3.94 -8.91 -1.82
CA ILE A 89 -4.73 -9.80 -2.68
C ILE A 89 -3.92 -10.26 -3.89
N VAL A 90 -3.23 -9.34 -4.56
CA VAL A 90 -2.57 -9.59 -5.85
C VAL A 90 -1.15 -10.14 -5.68
N ASN A 91 -0.45 -9.79 -4.60
CA ASN A 91 0.94 -10.14 -4.31
C ASN A 91 1.03 -11.30 -3.29
N PRO A 92 0.72 -12.53 -3.72
CA PRO A 92 1.87 -13.33 -4.11
C PRO A 92 1.93 -13.39 -5.64
N LEU A 93 2.91 -12.68 -6.17
CA LEU A 93 3.48 -12.96 -7.49
C LEU A 93 3.99 -14.42 -7.59
N ALA A 94 4.22 -15.09 -6.45
CA ALA A 94 4.60 -16.50 -6.41
C ALA A 94 3.62 -17.34 -7.24
N GLU A 95 4.14 -17.98 -8.29
CA GLU A 95 3.50 -19.05 -9.07
C GLU A 95 2.40 -18.64 -10.06
N THR A 96 2.50 -17.49 -10.71
CA THR A 96 1.58 -17.14 -11.81
C THR A 96 2.30 -16.86 -13.12
N ASP A 97 1.91 -17.55 -14.20
CA ASP A 97 2.30 -17.19 -15.56
C ASP A 97 1.81 -15.76 -15.89
N PRO A 98 2.44 -15.05 -16.84
CA PRO A 98 2.06 -13.68 -17.19
C PRO A 98 0.57 -13.47 -17.47
N GLY A 99 -0.11 -14.46 -18.06
CA GLY A 99 -1.53 -14.39 -18.33
C GLY A 99 -2.38 -14.48 -17.08
N ARG A 100 -2.04 -15.37 -16.15
CA ARG A 100 -2.71 -15.45 -14.84
C ARG A 100 -2.47 -14.20 -14.01
N TYR A 101 -1.29 -13.60 -14.08
CA TYR A 101 -1.02 -12.31 -13.44
C TYR A 101 -1.94 -11.20 -13.96
N VAL A 102 -2.04 -11.05 -15.29
CA VAL A 102 -2.92 -10.07 -15.94
C VAL A 102 -4.40 -10.32 -15.62
N ALA A 103 -4.85 -11.58 -15.63
CA ALA A 103 -6.23 -11.92 -15.25
C ALA A 103 -6.54 -11.50 -13.81
N LYS A 104 -5.63 -11.77 -12.86
CA LYS A 104 -5.79 -11.41 -11.46
C LYS A 104 -5.85 -9.90 -11.25
N LEU A 105 -4.99 -9.15 -11.95
CA LEU A 105 -5.03 -7.68 -11.96
C LEU A 105 -6.37 -7.16 -12.50
N PHE A 106 -6.81 -7.71 -13.63
CA PHE A 106 -8.06 -7.31 -14.27
C PHE A 106 -9.27 -7.56 -13.36
N ASP A 107 -9.36 -8.75 -12.75
CA ASP A 107 -10.44 -9.13 -11.85
C ASP A 107 -10.49 -8.22 -10.60
N TYR A 108 -9.31 -7.92 -10.03
CA TYR A 108 -9.23 -7.04 -8.87
C TYR A 108 -9.74 -5.64 -9.20
N HIS A 109 -9.22 -4.99 -10.25
CA HIS A 109 -9.59 -3.60 -10.55
C HIS A 109 -11.03 -3.46 -11.04
N ASN A 110 -11.59 -4.50 -11.69
CA ASN A 110 -13.00 -4.51 -12.04
C ASN A 110 -13.92 -4.62 -10.81
N SER A 111 -13.45 -5.29 -9.75
CA SER A 111 -14.19 -5.44 -8.48
C SER A 111 -13.93 -4.29 -7.51
N ASN A 112 -12.81 -3.58 -7.67
CA ASN A 112 -12.33 -2.51 -6.80
C ASN A 112 -11.90 -1.28 -7.63
N PRO A 113 -12.85 -0.59 -8.30
CA PRO A 113 -12.52 0.50 -9.23
C PRO A 113 -11.90 1.72 -8.54
N GLN A 114 -12.06 1.87 -7.21
CA GLN A 114 -11.55 3.01 -6.47
C GLN A 114 -10.04 3.18 -6.61
N LEU A 115 -9.27 2.08 -6.56
CA LEU A 115 -7.81 2.18 -6.67
C LEU A 115 -7.39 2.82 -8.00
N MET A 116 -7.97 2.36 -9.12
CA MET A 116 -7.63 2.92 -10.43
C MET A 116 -8.03 4.39 -10.53
N ARG A 117 -9.19 4.77 -9.99
CA ARG A 117 -9.63 6.17 -9.95
C ARG A 117 -8.68 7.04 -9.13
N LEU A 118 -8.27 6.57 -7.95
CA LEU A 118 -7.32 7.28 -7.08
C LEU A 118 -5.96 7.46 -7.77
N MET A 119 -5.42 6.42 -8.40
CA MET A 119 -4.16 6.48 -9.17
C MET A 119 -4.25 7.50 -10.32
N LEU A 120 -5.36 7.50 -11.06
CA LEU A 120 -5.59 8.47 -12.14
C LEU A 120 -5.72 9.90 -11.61
N TRP A 121 -6.40 10.10 -10.47
CA TRP A 121 -6.50 11.41 -9.85
C TRP A 121 -5.15 11.92 -9.32
N GLU A 122 -4.34 11.04 -8.73
CA GLU A 122 -2.98 11.38 -8.32
C GLU A 122 -2.15 11.79 -9.53
N ALA A 123 -2.17 11.01 -10.61
CA ALA A 123 -1.46 11.32 -11.85
C ALA A 123 -1.90 12.65 -12.47
N LEU A 124 -3.21 12.92 -12.54
CA LEU A 124 -3.74 14.18 -13.08
C LEU A 124 -3.41 15.40 -12.22
N HIS A 125 -3.30 15.21 -10.90
CA HIS A 125 -3.08 16.32 -9.96
C HIS A 125 -1.59 16.59 -9.71
N ARG A 126 -0.76 15.55 -9.66
CA ARG A 126 0.64 15.61 -9.22
C ARG A 126 1.65 15.26 -10.32
N GLY A 127 1.22 14.60 -11.40
CA GLY A 127 2.15 14.13 -12.44
C GLY A 127 3.17 13.15 -11.86
N ASP A 128 4.45 13.38 -12.18
CA ASP A 128 5.57 12.52 -11.77
C ASP A 128 5.94 12.70 -10.27
N ASP A 129 5.48 13.77 -9.64
CA ASP A 129 5.74 14.11 -8.23
C ASP A 129 4.74 13.46 -7.27
N ALA A 130 4.55 12.13 -7.39
CA ALA A 130 3.70 11.40 -6.46
C ALA A 130 4.25 11.48 -5.03
N HIS A 131 3.41 11.86 -4.06
CA HIS A 131 3.82 11.85 -2.66
C HIS A 131 3.91 10.41 -2.16
N ASP A 132 5.13 9.96 -1.94
CA ASP A 132 5.41 8.72 -1.25
C ASP A 132 5.69 8.99 0.23
N VAL A 133 4.64 8.91 1.05
CA VAL A 133 4.77 9.08 2.49
C VAL A 133 5.69 7.99 3.03
N ASP A 134 6.80 8.40 3.65
CA ASP A 134 7.83 7.55 4.25
C ASP A 134 8.58 6.61 3.27
N GLY A 135 8.52 6.84 1.95
CA GLY A 135 9.28 6.04 0.96
C GLY A 135 8.77 4.60 0.78
N TRP A 136 7.63 4.26 1.38
CA TRP A 136 7.10 2.90 1.40
C TRP A 136 6.73 2.40 0.00
N ARG A 137 6.15 3.26 -0.85
CA ARG A 137 5.67 2.89 -2.18
C ARG A 137 6.83 2.65 -3.14
N ALA A 138 7.87 3.48 -3.08
CA ALA A 138 9.10 3.34 -3.85
C ALA A 138 9.81 2.03 -3.52
N HIS A 139 10.04 1.78 -2.22
CA HIS A 139 10.65 0.52 -1.77
C HIS A 139 9.82 -0.70 -2.19
N HIS A 140 8.49 -0.59 -2.11
CA HIS A 140 7.62 -1.66 -2.55
C HIS A 140 7.73 -1.94 -4.06
N TYR A 141 7.76 -0.89 -4.89
CA TYR A 141 7.91 -1.04 -6.34
C TYR A 141 9.27 -1.63 -6.72
N GLU A 142 10.35 -1.19 -6.07
CA GLU A 142 11.68 -1.76 -6.27
C GLU A 142 11.70 -3.27 -6.00
N ALA A 143 11.24 -3.69 -4.81
CA ALA A 143 11.14 -5.10 -4.47
C ALA A 143 10.24 -5.90 -5.42
N LYS A 144 9.16 -5.29 -5.92
CA LYS A 144 8.26 -5.90 -6.91
C LYS A 144 8.95 -6.08 -8.26
N PHE A 145 9.74 -5.10 -8.70
CA PHE A 145 10.43 -5.09 -9.99
C PHE A 145 11.56 -6.12 -10.04
N GLU A 146 12.33 -6.23 -8.94
CA GLU A 146 13.35 -7.27 -8.81
C GLU A 146 12.73 -8.67 -8.89
N ARG A 147 11.63 -8.91 -8.17
CA ARG A 147 10.92 -10.20 -8.20
C ARG A 147 10.39 -10.54 -9.58
N ALA A 148 9.82 -9.57 -10.30
CA ALA A 148 9.32 -9.81 -11.65
C ALA A 148 10.43 -10.16 -12.65
N SER A 149 11.63 -9.59 -12.48
CA SER A 149 12.80 -9.93 -13.30
C SER A 149 13.12 -11.43 -13.17
N SER A 150 13.24 -11.91 -11.93
CA SER A 150 13.49 -13.33 -11.64
C SER A 150 12.33 -14.23 -12.10
N GLN A 151 11.08 -13.81 -11.90
CA GLN A 151 9.91 -14.63 -12.21
C GLN A 151 9.68 -14.79 -13.71
N PHE A 152 9.84 -13.72 -14.48
CA PHE A 152 9.53 -13.72 -15.91
C PHE A 152 10.75 -13.98 -16.80
N GLY A 153 11.93 -14.20 -16.22
CA GLY A 153 13.15 -14.49 -16.96
C GLY A 153 13.62 -13.30 -17.80
N VAL A 154 13.43 -12.09 -17.29
CA VAL A 154 13.82 -10.84 -17.97
C VAL A 154 15.00 -10.18 -17.24
N SER A 155 15.72 -9.31 -17.94
CA SER A 155 16.82 -8.55 -17.35
C SER A 155 16.33 -7.70 -16.16
N LYS A 156 17.22 -7.38 -15.21
CA LYS A 156 16.90 -6.45 -14.11
C LYS A 156 16.50 -5.06 -14.63
N GLU A 157 17.06 -4.65 -15.76
CA GLU A 157 16.74 -3.37 -16.41
C GLU A 157 15.32 -3.35 -16.98
N ASP A 158 14.81 -4.51 -17.41
CA ASP A 158 13.49 -4.62 -18.05
C ASP A 158 12.38 -5.07 -17.11
N GLY A 159 12.68 -5.59 -15.91
CA GLY A 159 11.67 -6.05 -14.95
C GLY A 159 10.59 -5.00 -14.65
N GLY A 160 11.00 -3.74 -14.47
CA GLY A 160 10.08 -2.62 -14.29
C GLY A 160 9.24 -2.33 -15.54
N ARG A 161 9.84 -2.38 -16.73
CA ARG A 161 9.16 -2.13 -18.02
C ARG A 161 8.13 -3.22 -18.33
N VAL A 162 8.45 -4.48 -18.04
CA VAL A 162 7.54 -5.62 -18.20
C VAL A 162 6.34 -5.47 -17.27
N LEU A 163 6.57 -5.17 -15.99
CA LEU A 163 5.46 -4.94 -15.07
C LEU A 163 4.61 -3.75 -15.47
N LEU A 164 5.21 -2.66 -15.93
CA LEU A 164 4.49 -1.50 -16.45
C LEU A 164 3.59 -1.91 -17.62
N ALA A 165 4.10 -2.69 -18.57
CA ALA A 165 3.35 -3.18 -19.72
C ALA A 165 2.18 -4.10 -19.30
N LEU A 166 2.43 -5.07 -18.41
CA LEU A 166 1.40 -6.00 -17.93
C LEU A 166 0.30 -5.28 -17.11
N CYS A 167 0.68 -4.30 -16.30
CA CYS A 167 -0.28 -3.46 -15.56
C CYS A 167 -1.08 -2.57 -16.52
N GLY A 168 -0.43 -1.97 -17.52
CA GLY A 168 -1.11 -1.16 -18.54
C GLY A 168 -2.14 -1.98 -19.31
N LEU A 169 -1.76 -3.19 -19.75
CA LEU A 169 -2.65 -4.10 -20.47
C LEU A 169 -3.91 -4.45 -19.67
N SER A 170 -3.80 -4.67 -18.36
CA SER A 170 -4.91 -5.06 -17.50
C SER A 170 -5.83 -3.90 -17.09
N ASN A 171 -5.36 -2.65 -17.19
CA ASN A 171 -6.02 -1.49 -16.58
C ASN A 171 -6.51 -0.44 -17.57
N TRP A 172 -5.98 -0.39 -18.80
CA TRP A 172 -6.31 0.66 -19.77
C TRP A 172 -7.81 0.77 -20.06
N ASN A 173 -8.52 -0.36 -20.11
CA ASN A 173 -9.96 -0.40 -20.32
C ASN A 173 -10.76 0.32 -19.22
N LEU A 174 -10.24 0.36 -17.99
CA LEU A 174 -10.86 1.06 -16.86
C LEU A 174 -10.57 2.56 -16.89
N ALA A 175 -9.43 2.96 -17.46
CA ALA A 175 -9.06 4.37 -17.59
C ALA A 175 -9.85 5.07 -18.71
N VAL A 176 -10.21 4.35 -19.77
CA VAL A 176 -10.89 4.92 -20.95
C VAL A 176 -12.14 4.12 -21.38
N PRO A 177 -13.15 3.95 -20.51
CA PRO A 177 -14.34 3.14 -20.82
C PRO A 177 -15.10 3.61 -22.07
N GLN A 178 -15.09 4.92 -22.34
CA GLN A 178 -15.67 5.50 -23.55
C GLN A 178 -14.96 5.00 -24.82
N THR A 179 -13.64 4.88 -24.79
CA THR A 179 -12.83 4.40 -25.92
C THR A 179 -13.07 2.91 -26.16
N VAL A 180 -13.16 2.12 -25.09
CA VAL A 180 -13.49 0.69 -25.18
C VAL A 180 -14.86 0.50 -25.86
N ARG A 181 -15.87 1.28 -25.46
CA ARG A 181 -17.20 1.24 -26.05
C ARG A 181 -17.20 1.62 -27.54
N MET A 182 -16.42 2.64 -27.92
CA MET A 182 -16.29 3.05 -29.32
C MET A 182 -15.54 2.02 -30.17
N LEU A 183 -14.52 1.36 -29.61
CA LEU A 183 -13.68 0.41 -30.34
C LEU A 183 -14.35 -0.96 -30.53
N LEU A 184 -15.00 -1.46 -29.48
CA LEU A 184 -15.56 -2.82 -29.46
C LEU A 184 -17.06 -2.85 -29.78
N GLY A 185 -17.74 -1.70 -29.72
CA GLY A 185 -19.19 -1.62 -29.76
C GLY A 185 -19.83 -1.93 -28.39
N PRO A 186 -21.14 -1.62 -28.23
CA PRO A 186 -21.81 -1.63 -26.92
C PRO A 186 -21.93 -3.02 -26.29
N GLU A 187 -22.07 -4.09 -27.08
CA GLU A 187 -22.21 -5.45 -26.57
C GLU A 187 -20.86 -6.00 -26.08
N ALA A 188 -19.86 -6.06 -26.97
CA ALA A 188 -18.54 -6.59 -26.64
C ALA A 188 -17.81 -5.79 -25.55
N ALA A 189 -18.04 -4.47 -25.45
CA ALA A 189 -17.46 -3.64 -24.39
C ALA A 189 -17.95 -4.02 -22.98
N THR A 190 -19.09 -4.70 -22.86
CA THR A 190 -19.60 -5.17 -21.57
C THR A 190 -19.13 -6.59 -21.20
N ASP A 191 -18.56 -7.32 -22.16
CA ASP A 191 -18.03 -8.66 -21.94
C ASP A 191 -16.63 -8.60 -21.29
N LYS A 192 -16.65 -8.40 -19.97
CA LYS A 192 -15.45 -8.37 -19.13
C LYS A 192 -14.70 -9.69 -19.15
N THR A 193 -15.40 -10.81 -19.27
CA THR A 193 -14.79 -12.15 -19.28
C THR A 193 -14.00 -12.37 -20.57
N ALA A 194 -14.59 -12.09 -21.73
CA ALA A 194 -13.88 -12.19 -23.01
C ALA A 194 -12.67 -11.25 -23.05
N THR A 195 -12.82 -10.02 -22.54
CA THR A 195 -11.72 -9.05 -22.45
C THR A 195 -10.58 -9.57 -21.57
N ARG A 196 -10.89 -10.06 -20.37
CA ARG A 196 -9.90 -10.65 -19.45
C ARG A 196 -9.16 -11.82 -20.08
N ASP A 197 -9.89 -12.75 -20.68
CA ASP A 197 -9.32 -13.98 -21.26
C ASP A 197 -8.43 -13.66 -22.47
N PHE A 198 -8.83 -12.68 -23.28
CA PHE A 198 -8.00 -12.16 -24.37
C PHE A 198 -6.70 -11.52 -23.85
N MET A 199 -6.78 -10.62 -22.87
CA MET A 199 -5.60 -9.97 -22.27
C MET A 199 -4.65 -10.98 -21.63
N ALA A 200 -5.18 -11.99 -20.94
CA ALA A 200 -4.38 -13.08 -20.36
C ALA A 200 -3.67 -13.91 -21.43
N LYS A 201 -4.36 -14.26 -22.53
CA LYS A 201 -3.76 -14.97 -23.67
C LYS A 201 -2.69 -14.11 -24.34
N PHE A 202 -2.95 -12.82 -24.54
CA PHE A 202 -2.03 -11.87 -25.14
C PHE A 202 -0.74 -11.74 -24.31
N ALA A 203 -0.87 -11.57 -22.99
CA ALA A 203 0.28 -11.47 -22.08
C ALA A 203 1.17 -12.73 -22.11
N ARG A 204 0.55 -13.93 -22.11
CA ARG A 204 1.30 -15.19 -22.29
C ARG A 204 2.07 -15.20 -23.59
N ALA A 205 1.42 -14.88 -24.71
CA ALA A 205 2.05 -14.91 -26.02
C ALA A 205 3.22 -13.90 -26.13
N ALA A 206 3.03 -12.68 -25.62
CA ALA A 206 4.07 -11.65 -25.63
C ALA A 206 5.32 -12.10 -24.86
N MET A 207 5.13 -12.76 -23.71
CA MET A 207 6.23 -13.23 -22.86
C MET A 207 6.86 -14.56 -23.30
N THR A 208 6.31 -15.23 -24.32
CA THR A 208 6.94 -16.41 -24.94
C THR A 208 7.84 -16.08 -26.13
N SER A 209 7.86 -14.81 -26.57
CA SER A 209 8.76 -14.37 -27.65
C SER A 209 10.22 -14.34 -27.17
N SER A 210 11.12 -14.91 -27.96
CA SER A 210 12.56 -15.01 -27.65
C SER A 210 13.25 -13.66 -27.50
N ASP A 211 12.65 -12.58 -28.01
CA ASP A 211 13.24 -11.25 -27.99
C ASP A 211 13.06 -10.54 -26.64
N LEU A 212 12.13 -11.02 -25.80
CA LEU A 212 11.86 -10.48 -24.46
C LEU A 212 12.38 -11.39 -23.34
N VAL A 213 12.56 -12.69 -23.61
CA VAL A 213 13.08 -13.67 -22.65
C VAL A 213 14.56 -13.86 -22.88
N VAL A 214 15.38 -13.52 -21.88
CA VAL A 214 16.82 -13.76 -21.97
C VAL A 214 17.06 -15.27 -21.94
N ARG A 215 17.51 -15.86 -23.06
CA ARG A 215 18.29 -17.11 -22.96
C ARG A 215 19.56 -16.73 -22.21
N GLN A 216 19.77 -17.32 -21.03
CA GLN A 216 21.03 -17.18 -20.32
C GLN A 216 22.15 -17.82 -21.13
N ASP A 217 22.73 -17.06 -22.05
CA ASP A 217 24.13 -17.23 -22.38
C ASP A 217 24.89 -16.55 -21.24
N ILE A 218 25.28 -17.33 -20.24
CA ILE A 218 26.20 -16.89 -19.19
C ILE A 218 27.50 -16.51 -19.91
N PRO A 219 27.91 -15.22 -19.97
CA PRO A 219 29.22 -14.89 -20.48
C PRO A 219 30.24 -15.43 -19.48
N SER A 220 31.10 -16.32 -19.96
CA SER A 220 32.29 -16.77 -19.24
C SER A 220 33.17 -15.55 -18.94
N ASP A 221 33.41 -15.30 -17.64
CA ASP A 221 34.48 -14.46 -17.08
C ASP A 221 35.00 -13.34 -18.01
N GLU A 222 34.28 -12.23 -18.09
CA GLU A 222 34.93 -10.95 -18.39
C GLU A 222 35.40 -10.31 -17.07
N PRO A 223 36.68 -9.91 -16.96
CA PRO A 223 37.16 -9.24 -15.76
C PRO A 223 36.43 -7.90 -15.64
N ALA A 224 35.93 -7.62 -14.43
CA ALA A 224 35.24 -6.38 -14.08
C ALA A 224 35.96 -5.17 -14.67
N GLY A 225 35.34 -4.50 -15.64
CA GLY A 225 35.78 -3.21 -16.13
C GLY A 225 35.88 -2.23 -14.96
N GLU A 226 36.92 -1.39 -14.98
CA GLU A 226 37.16 -0.38 -13.96
C GLU A 226 35.88 0.40 -13.63
N PRO A 227 35.50 0.53 -12.36
CA PRO A 227 34.32 1.29 -11.99
C PRO A 227 34.46 2.72 -12.52
N ALA A 228 33.43 3.18 -13.23
CA ALA A 228 33.38 4.55 -13.74
C ALA A 228 33.65 5.54 -12.59
N PRO A 229 34.43 6.61 -12.83
CA PRO A 229 34.78 7.56 -11.77
C PRO A 229 33.51 8.16 -11.19
N VAL A 230 33.34 8.01 -9.87
CA VAL A 230 32.25 8.59 -9.09
C VAL A 230 32.26 10.09 -9.36
N LYS A 231 31.22 10.61 -10.03
CA LYS A 231 31.05 12.05 -10.22
C LYS A 231 30.96 12.70 -8.84
N GLU A 232 31.90 13.56 -8.52
CA GLU A 232 31.86 14.42 -7.34
C GLU A 232 30.54 15.22 -7.37
N LEU A 233 29.69 15.05 -6.34
CA LEU A 233 28.43 15.77 -6.17
C LEU A 233 28.76 17.24 -5.86
N THR A 234 28.99 18.02 -6.91
CA THR A 234 29.37 19.44 -6.82
C THR A 234 28.17 20.35 -6.56
N ASP A 235 26.95 19.91 -6.89
CA ASP A 235 25.71 20.65 -6.64
C ASP A 235 25.29 20.57 -5.15
N PRO A 236 25.03 21.69 -4.46
CA PRO A 236 24.43 21.68 -3.12
C PRO A 236 23.08 20.92 -3.02
N VAL A 237 22.28 20.87 -4.09
CA VAL A 237 20.99 20.14 -4.11
C VAL A 237 21.24 18.63 -4.08
N ASP A 238 22.15 18.14 -4.92
CA ASP A 238 22.52 16.72 -4.97
C ASP A 238 23.07 16.23 -3.62
N ARG A 239 23.89 17.05 -2.96
CA ARG A 239 24.39 16.75 -1.60
C ARG A 239 23.28 16.74 -0.56
N ALA A 240 22.29 17.62 -0.66
CA ALA A 240 21.14 17.62 0.23
C ALA A 240 20.24 16.38 0.01
N ALA A 241 20.01 16.01 -1.25
CA ALA A 241 19.26 14.82 -1.64
C ALA A 241 19.95 13.53 -1.14
N GLU A 242 21.28 13.44 -1.28
CA GLU A 242 22.05 12.30 -0.79
C GLU A 242 22.02 12.18 0.74
N ARG A 243 22.10 13.32 1.44
CA ARG A 243 21.95 13.34 2.90
C ARG A 243 20.57 12.89 3.34
N LEU A 244 19.53 13.25 2.60
CA LEU A 244 18.16 12.81 2.89
C LEU A 244 17.99 11.31 2.66
N ARG A 245 18.50 10.77 1.55
CA ARG A 245 18.48 9.32 1.27
C ARG A 245 19.21 8.52 2.33
N THR A 246 20.42 8.98 2.70
CA THR A 246 21.20 8.35 3.78
C THR A 246 20.46 8.40 5.12
N ALA A 247 19.85 9.54 5.45
CA ALA A 247 19.06 9.67 6.67
C ALA A 247 17.83 8.74 6.67
N GLN A 248 17.15 8.59 5.53
CA GLN A 248 16.02 7.69 5.39
C GLN A 248 16.42 6.23 5.59
N LEU A 249 17.52 5.78 4.96
CA LEU A 249 18.07 4.43 5.19
C LEU A 249 18.40 4.18 6.66
N ALA A 250 18.96 5.17 7.35
CA ALA A 250 19.24 5.07 8.79
C ALA A 250 17.95 5.00 9.63
N VAL A 251 16.91 5.75 9.25
CA VAL A 251 15.59 5.69 9.90
C VAL A 251 14.94 4.32 9.70
N ASP A 252 15.02 3.77 8.49
CA ASP A 252 14.44 2.46 8.18
C ASP A 252 15.14 1.34 8.94
N ALA A 253 16.48 1.35 8.98
CA ALA A 253 17.25 0.42 9.81
C ALA A 253 16.92 0.55 11.31
N ALA A 254 16.73 1.77 11.81
CA ALA A 254 16.32 2.00 13.20
C ALA A 254 14.90 1.50 13.48
N ARG A 255 13.96 1.63 12.52
CA ARG A 255 12.60 1.09 12.63
C ARG A 255 12.61 -0.43 12.67
N GLU A 256 13.45 -1.09 11.88
CA GLU A 256 13.61 -2.55 11.89
C GLU A 256 14.20 -3.04 13.22
N GLN A 257 15.27 -2.42 13.70
CA GLN A 257 15.84 -2.71 15.03
C GLN A 257 14.82 -2.54 16.16
N LEU A 258 13.98 -1.50 16.10
CA LEU A 258 12.90 -1.30 17.06
C LEU A 258 11.85 -2.42 16.97
N ALA A 259 11.48 -2.85 15.77
CA ALA A 259 10.54 -3.96 15.57
C ALA A 259 11.10 -5.26 16.16
N ASP A 260 12.38 -5.57 15.94
CA ASP A 260 13.04 -6.75 16.51
C ASP A 260 13.09 -6.70 18.04
N ALA A 261 13.44 -5.55 18.62
CA ALA A 261 13.42 -5.36 20.06
C ALA A 261 12.02 -5.54 20.66
N LEU A 262 10.97 -5.05 19.98
CA LEU A 262 9.58 -5.23 20.40
C LEU A 262 9.18 -6.72 20.37
N ARG A 263 9.54 -7.47 19.31
CA ARG A 263 9.27 -8.91 19.21
C ARG A 263 9.99 -9.70 20.29
N ALA A 264 11.27 -9.42 20.53
CA ALA A 264 12.05 -10.05 21.58
C ALA A 264 11.43 -9.82 22.96
N ALA A 265 11.08 -8.58 23.30
CA ALA A 265 10.44 -8.26 24.57
C ALA A 265 9.07 -8.93 24.74
N ASN A 266 8.29 -9.06 23.66
CA ASN A 266 7.01 -9.77 23.69
C ASN A 266 7.21 -11.29 23.90
N ALA A 267 8.24 -11.88 23.28
CA ALA A 267 8.60 -13.28 23.49
C ALA A 267 9.07 -13.57 24.93
N GLU A 268 9.69 -12.58 25.59
CA GLU A 268 10.06 -12.63 27.02
C GLU A 268 8.87 -12.38 27.98
N GLY A 269 7.66 -12.17 27.44
CA GLY A 269 6.42 -12.07 28.21
C GLY A 269 5.91 -10.64 28.45
N ALA A 270 6.52 -9.61 27.87
CA ALA A 270 5.98 -8.25 27.94
C ALA A 270 4.66 -8.15 27.15
N GLY A 271 3.63 -7.54 27.73
CA GLY A 271 2.34 -7.42 27.07
C GLY A 271 2.37 -6.43 25.89
N ALA A 272 1.78 -6.79 24.74
CA ALA A 272 1.73 -5.94 23.54
C ALA A 272 1.19 -4.51 23.79
N ASN A 273 0.23 -4.34 24.70
CA ASN A 273 -0.31 -3.03 25.08
C ASN A 273 0.63 -2.18 25.96
N GLN A 274 1.56 -2.82 26.67
CA GLN A 274 2.61 -2.14 27.43
C GLN A 274 3.71 -1.67 26.47
N LEU A 275 4.15 -2.56 25.58
CA LEU A 275 5.14 -2.24 24.54
C LEU A 275 4.67 -1.10 23.65
N ALA A 276 3.41 -1.12 23.21
CA ALA A 276 2.83 -0.04 22.41
C ALA A 276 2.78 1.33 23.13
N ARG A 277 2.67 1.35 24.47
CA ARG A 277 2.75 2.58 25.26
C ARG A 277 4.18 3.08 25.38
N GLN A 278 5.14 2.17 25.50
CA GLN A 278 6.56 2.51 25.68
C GLN A 278 7.17 3.20 24.46
N VAL A 279 6.70 2.86 23.25
CA VAL A 279 7.15 3.48 21.99
C VAL A 279 6.15 4.53 21.45
N SER A 280 5.23 4.98 22.29
CA SER A 280 4.21 5.97 21.93
C SER A 280 4.88 7.30 21.57
N GLY A 281 4.83 7.66 20.28
CA GLY A 281 5.52 8.82 19.72
C GLY A 281 6.54 8.46 18.64
N THR A 282 7.02 7.21 18.64
CA THR A 282 7.88 6.65 17.60
C THR A 282 7.09 5.74 16.66
N LEU A 283 6.26 4.85 17.21
CA LEU A 283 5.35 3.99 16.45
C LEU A 283 3.93 4.13 17.00
N SER A 284 2.95 4.12 16.10
CA SER A 284 1.55 4.11 16.52
C SER A 284 1.18 2.75 17.10
N ARG A 285 0.30 2.74 18.10
CA ARG A 285 -0.18 1.50 18.74
C ARG A 285 -0.68 0.44 17.75
N PRO A 286 -1.47 0.76 16.71
CA PRO A 286 -1.87 -0.25 15.72
C PRO A 286 -0.70 -0.91 14.99
N VAL A 287 0.35 -0.15 14.68
CA VAL A 287 1.56 -0.68 14.01
C VAL A 287 2.29 -1.67 14.91
N VAL A 288 2.45 -1.33 16.19
CA VAL A 288 3.08 -2.23 17.18
C VAL A 288 2.27 -3.52 17.35
N LEU A 289 0.95 -3.43 17.44
CA LEU A 289 0.10 -4.61 17.60
C LEU A 289 0.16 -5.53 16.37
N LYS A 290 0.23 -4.95 15.16
CA LYS A 290 0.39 -5.72 13.92
C LYS A 290 1.74 -6.44 13.86
N LEU A 291 2.83 -5.73 14.18
CA LEU A 291 4.20 -6.28 14.19
C LEU A 291 4.40 -7.46 15.15
N LEU A 292 3.62 -7.52 16.23
CA LEU A 292 3.66 -8.57 17.25
C LEU A 292 2.67 -9.71 17.01
N ALA A 293 1.78 -9.58 16.01
CA ALA A 293 0.81 -10.59 15.64
C ALA A 293 1.33 -11.52 14.51
N ASP A 294 2.34 -11.06 13.78
CA ASP A 294 3.11 -11.81 12.77
C ASP A 294 4.22 -12.64 13.43
#